data_AF-A0A2A5MAS3-F1
#
_entry.id   AF-A0A2A5MAS3-F1
#
_cell.length_a   1.000
_cell.length_b   1.000
_cell.length_c   1.000
_cell.angle_alpha   90.00
_cell.angle_beta   90.00
_cell.angle_gamma   90.00
#
_symmetry.space_group_name_H-M   'P 1'
#
loop_
_entity.id
_entity.type
_entity.pdbx_description
1 polymer ?
#
loop_
_entity_poly.entity_id
_entity_poly.type
_entity_poly.pdbx_seq_one_letter_code
_entity_poly.pdbx_strand_id
1 'polypeptide(L)'
;MAFKNLKELSFEKSNYIKPKRFAYESNGKFCTWDFIESKDSVSVLLYHKELESFIFVRQFRIPLWYHQMHDKDYVKDDNMG
;
A
#
# COMPACT_ATOMS: atom_id res chain seq x y z
N MET A 1 0.63 -15.66 12.96
CA MET A 1 1.17 -14.32 13.30
C MET A 1 0.29 -13.75 14.39
N ALA A 2 0.81 -13.53 15.61
CA ALA A 2 -0.03 -13.22 16.76
C ALA A 2 0.07 -11.72 17.12
N PHE A 3 -0.74 -10.90 16.44
CA PHE A 3 -0.97 -9.52 16.90
C PHE A 3 -1.87 -9.59 18.13
N LYS A 4 -1.44 -9.03 19.26
CA LYS A 4 -2.27 -9.05 20.48
C LYS A 4 -3.32 -7.94 20.50
N ASN A 5 -3.03 -6.77 19.90
CA ASN A 5 -3.81 -5.55 20.05
C ASN A 5 -3.93 -4.74 18.74
N LEU A 6 -4.17 -5.39 17.60
CA LEU A 6 -4.39 -4.65 16.34
C LEU A 6 -5.70 -3.88 16.44
N LYS A 7 -5.64 -2.56 16.28
CA LYS A 7 -6.81 -1.67 16.29
C LYS A 7 -6.59 -0.47 15.37
N GLU A 8 -7.68 0.03 14.82
CA GLU A 8 -7.71 1.31 14.13
C GLU A 8 -7.60 2.46 15.13
N LEU A 9 -6.90 3.53 14.75
CA LEU A 9 -6.73 4.76 15.53
C LEU A 9 -7.06 5.97 14.65
N SER A 10 -7.38 7.10 15.27
CA SER A 10 -7.60 8.36 14.54
C SER A 10 -6.34 8.76 13.75
N PHE A 11 -6.51 9.06 12.47
CA PHE A 11 -5.43 9.52 11.61
C PHE A 11 -5.30 11.04 11.70
N GLU A 12 -4.25 11.51 12.37
CA GLU A 12 -3.92 12.93 12.48
C GLU A 12 -2.68 13.25 11.64
N LYS A 13 -1.55 13.56 12.29
CA LYS A 13 -0.30 13.90 11.62
C LYS A 13 0.58 12.65 11.46
N SER A 14 0.99 12.36 10.23
CA SER A 14 1.91 11.26 9.93
C SER A 14 3.29 11.76 9.51
N ASN A 15 4.33 11.09 9.98
CA ASN A 15 5.72 11.32 9.54
C ASN A 15 6.05 10.61 8.21
N TYR A 16 5.14 9.77 7.70
CA TYR A 16 5.40 8.89 6.55
C TYR A 16 4.47 9.16 5.37
N ILE A 17 3.24 9.61 5.63
CA ILE A 17 2.21 9.86 4.64
C ILE A 17 1.85 11.33 4.72
N LYS A 18 2.03 12.06 3.63
CA LYS A 18 1.65 13.47 3.53
C LYS A 18 0.62 13.64 2.42
N PRO A 19 -0.68 13.69 2.75
CA PRO A 19 -1.71 14.01 1.77
C PRO A 19 -1.49 15.42 1.23
N LYS A 20 -1.57 15.59 -0.09
CA LYS A 20 -1.48 16.89 -0.77
C LYS A 20 -2.65 17.04 -1.72
N ARG A 21 -3.20 18.25 -1.78
CA ARG A 21 -4.20 18.69 -2.75
C ARG A 21 -3.64 19.89 -3.51
N PHE A 22 -3.66 19.81 -4.83
CA PHE A 22 -3.33 20.91 -5.73
C PHE A 22 -4.61 21.39 -6.40
N ALA A 23 -4.77 22.70 -6.53
CA ALA A 23 -5.86 23.31 -7.27
C ALA A 23 -5.26 24.21 -8.37
N TYR A 24 -5.83 24.14 -9.56
CA TYR A 24 -5.39 24.95 -10.69
C TYR A 24 -6.58 25.24 -11.62
N GLU A 25 -6.44 26.29 -12.43
CA GLU A 25 -7.37 26.59 -13.50
C GLU A 25 -6.77 26.16 -14.83
N SER A 26 -7.53 25.43 -15.64
CA SER A 26 -7.13 25.01 -16.98
C SER A 26 -8.27 25.23 -17.95
N ASN A 27 -8.05 26.06 -18.98
CA ASN A 27 -9.06 26.42 -19.98
C ASN A 27 -10.39 26.89 -19.36
N GLY A 28 -10.34 27.74 -18.32
CA GLY A 28 -11.53 28.25 -17.63
C GLY A 28 -12.23 27.26 -16.70
N LYS A 29 -11.65 26.07 -16.49
CA LYS A 29 -12.17 25.06 -15.55
C LYS A 29 -11.28 24.97 -14.32
N PHE A 30 -11.88 25.01 -13.15
CA PHE A 30 -11.19 24.69 -11.90
C PHE A 30 -11.02 23.17 -11.77
N CYS A 31 -9.79 22.75 -11.54
CA CYS A 31 -9.40 21.36 -11.37
C CYS A 31 -8.66 21.18 -10.05
N THR A 32 -8.84 20.01 -9.44
CA THR A 32 -8.11 19.63 -8.23
C THR A 32 -7.49 18.25 -8.39
N TRP A 33 -6.28 18.06 -7.87
CA TRP A 33 -5.59 16.77 -7.81
C TRP A 33 -5.15 16.44 -6.40
N ASP A 34 -5.52 15.24 -5.97
CA ASP A 34 -5.15 14.68 -4.67
C ASP A 34 -4.12 13.57 -4.85
N PHE A 35 -3.07 13.61 -4.05
CA PHE A 35 -2.08 12.55 -4.02
C PHE A 35 -1.40 12.45 -2.66
N ILE A 36 -0.71 11.34 -2.43
CA ILE A 36 0.06 11.10 -1.23
C ILE A 36 1.54 11.23 -1.57
N GLU A 37 2.23 12.14 -0.91
CA GLU A 37 3.69 12.13 -0.88
C GLU A 37 4.15 11.10 0.16
N SER A 38 4.82 10.04 -0.31
CA SER A 38 5.47 9.01 0.50
C SER A 38 6.99 9.14 0.42
N LYS A 39 7.70 8.42 1.30
CA LYS A 39 9.17 8.28 1.21
C LYS A 39 9.55 7.47 -0.04
N ASP A 40 10.78 7.70 -0.51
CA ASP A 40 11.37 6.92 -1.59
C ASP A 40 11.47 5.43 -1.21
N SER A 41 11.33 4.57 -2.21
CA SER A 41 11.39 3.12 -2.05
C SER A 41 12.36 2.52 -3.06
N VAL A 42 12.98 1.41 -2.69
CA VAL A 42 13.81 0.59 -3.57
C VAL A 42 13.22 -0.81 -3.65
N SER A 43 13.39 -1.46 -4.80
CA SER A 43 13.01 -2.86 -5.01
C SER A 43 14.16 -3.58 -5.69
N VAL A 44 14.40 -4.82 -5.28
CA VAL A 44 15.52 -5.63 -5.78
C VAL A 44 14.95 -6.95 -6.31
N LEU A 45 15.42 -7.35 -7.49
CA LEU A 45 15.14 -8.66 -8.06
C LEU A 45 16.37 -9.55 -7.89
N LEU A 46 16.23 -10.63 -7.12
CA LEU A 46 17.31 -11.58 -6.86
C LEU A 46 16.99 -12.91 -7.52
N TYR A 47 17.90 -13.38 -8.38
CA TYR A 47 17.79 -14.66 -9.08
C TYR A 47 18.79 -15.67 -8.51
N HIS A 48 18.29 -16.83 -8.10
CA HIS A 48 19.09 -17.95 -7.62
C HIS A 48 19.41 -18.90 -8.77
N LYS A 49 20.68 -18.93 -9.21
CA LYS A 49 21.08 -19.65 -10.42
C LYS A 49 20.86 -21.16 -10.36
N GLU A 50 21.18 -21.80 -9.22
CA GLU A 50 21.09 -23.27 -9.10
C GLU A 50 19.63 -23.77 -8.96
N LEU A 51 18.73 -22.91 -8.49
CA LEU A 51 17.32 -23.24 -8.29
C LEU A 51 16.44 -22.69 -9.42
N GLU A 52 17.07 -22.06 -10.41
CA GLU A 52 16.45 -21.37 -11.53
C GLU A 52 15.20 -20.55 -11.14
N SER A 53 15.30 -19.81 -10.02
CA SER A 53 14.13 -19.17 -9.38
C SER A 53 14.43 -17.80 -8.81
N PHE A 54 13.39 -16.98 -8.68
CA PHE A 54 13.46 -15.68 -8.03
C PHE A 54 13.18 -15.78 -6.54
N ILE A 55 13.92 -15.00 -5.75
CA ILE A 55 13.73 -14.92 -4.31
C ILE A 55 12.68 -13.85 -4.02
N PHE A 56 11.63 -14.26 -3.30
CA PHE A 56 10.58 -13.38 -2.81
C PHE A 56 10.55 -13.35 -1.29
N VAL A 57 9.94 -12.30 -0.73
CA VAL A 57 9.71 -12.18 0.71
C VAL A 57 8.21 -12.23 1.00
N ARG A 58 7.84 -12.90 2.10
CA ARG A 58 6.46 -12.87 2.62
C ARG A 58 6.40 -11.94 3.82
N GLN A 59 5.57 -10.91 3.74
CA GLN A 59 5.41 -9.91 4.80
C GLN A 59 3.93 -9.61 4.99
N PHE A 60 3.52 -9.38 6.24
CA PHE A 60 2.16 -8.93 6.51
C PHE A 60 1.99 -7.46 6.10
N ARG A 61 0.98 -7.18 5.27
CA ARG A 61 0.65 -5.84 4.78
C ARG A 61 -0.72 -5.43 5.31
N ILE A 62 -0.73 -4.67 6.42
CA ILE A 62 -1.96 -4.19 7.09
C ILE A 62 -2.96 -3.53 6.11
N PRO A 63 -2.55 -2.65 5.16
CA PRO A 63 -3.50 -2.04 4.23
C PRO A 63 -4.19 -3.06 3.31
N LEU A 64 -3.46 -4.10 2.89
CA LEU A 64 -4.01 -5.16 2.04
C LEU A 64 -4.99 -6.03 2.84
N TRP A 65 -4.59 -6.44 4.05
CA TRP A 65 -5.47 -7.16 4.96
C TRP A 65 -6.76 -6.37 5.25
N TYR A 66 -6.66 -5.07 5.54
CA TYR A 66 -7.82 -4.21 5.77
C TYR A 66 -8.72 -4.17 4.53
N HIS A 67 -8.15 -3.98 3.34
CA HIS A 67 -8.91 -3.99 2.09
C HIS A 67 -9.66 -5.32 1.89
N GLN A 68 -8.98 -6.45 2.02
CA GLN A 68 -9.57 -7.79 1.86
C GLN A 68 -10.70 -8.06 2.86
N MET A 69 -10.62 -7.53 4.08
CA MET A 69 -11.68 -7.70 5.08
C MET A 69 -12.93 -6.86 4.78
N HIS A 70 -12.81 -5.77 4.02
CA HIS A 70 -13.91 -4.85 3.73
C HIS A 70 -14.43 -4.97 2.30
N ASP A 71 -13.75 -5.75 1.45
CA ASP A 71 -14.17 -6.08 0.11
C ASP A 71 -15.14 -7.28 0.13
N LYS A 72 -16.35 -7.07 -0.36
CA LYS A 72 -17.42 -8.08 -0.38
C LYS A 72 -17.23 -9.13 -1.45
N ASP A 73 -16.48 -8.80 -2.50
CA ASP A 73 -16.26 -9.65 -3.66
C ASP A 73 -14.88 -10.32 -3.61
N TYR A 74 -14.15 -10.16 -2.51
CA TYR A 74 -12.83 -10.76 -2.34
C TYR A 74 -12.90 -12.29 -2.33
N VAL A 75 -12.26 -12.91 -3.32
CA VAL A 75 -12.04 -14.35 -3.37
C VAL A 75 -10.66 -14.65 -2.81
N LYS A 76 -10.62 -15.42 -1.71
CA LYS A 76 -9.37 -15.84 -1.08
C LYS A 76 -8.63 -16.83 -2.00
N ASP A 77 -7.45 -16.43 -2.47
CA ASP A 77 -6.49 -17.32 -3.12
C ASP A 77 -5.43 -17.74 -2.10
N ASP A 78 -5.32 -19.04 -1.85
CA ASP A 78 -4.34 -19.59 -0.91
C ASP A 78 -2.89 -19.42 -1.38
N ASN A 79 -2.68 -19.02 -2.65
CA ASN A 79 -1.37 -18.67 -3.21
C ASN A 79 -1.05 -17.18 -3.09
N MET A 80 -1.99 -16.32 -2.68
CA MET A 80 -1.72 -14.94 -2.32
C MET A 80 -1.37 -14.86 -0.82
N GLY A 81 -0.18 -14.34 -0.52
CA GLY A 81 0.45 -14.39 0.80
C GLY A 81 -0.25 -13.64 1.92
#